data_AF-A0A946GTE4-F1
#
_entry.id   AF-A0A946GTE4-F1
#
_cell.length_a   1.000
_cell.length_b   1.000
_cell.length_c   1.000
_cell.angle_alpha   90.00
_cell.angle_beta   90.00
_cell.angle_gamma   90.00
#
_symmetry.space_group_name_H-M   'P 1'
#
loop_
_entity.id
_entity.type
_entity.pdbx_description
1 polymer ?
#
loop_
_entity_poly.entity_id
_entity_poly.type
_entity_poly.pdbx_seq_one_letter_code
_entity_poly.pdbx_strand_id
1 'polypeptide(L)'
;MTSSGTSTLDLQSIRQQIDSIDEQLLQLFNQRAECAIRVAESKKQALKEGESLEFFRPEREAQVIQRIKDLNQGPLNDKEAGRLIREVMSACLALEQPLKIAYLGPEGTFTQAAALKHFGNSVDTIALSCIPDVFSSVQAGHADFGLVPVENSTEGVISHTLDMFIQSDLKVCGEVEVRIHHQLANLSQNPEDIKKIYSHQQSFAQCRNWLDQNFPSIERLPVSSNAEAARLAAEDDQSAAICGVQAVE
;
A
#
# COMPACT_ATOMS: atom_id res chain seq x y z
N MET A 1 46.38 33.35 21.23
CA MET A 1 45.27 34.10 20.60
C MET A 1 45.31 33.72 19.11
N THR A 2 44.33 33.09 18.48
CA THR A 2 42.90 32.91 18.75
C THR A 2 42.37 31.83 17.81
N SER A 3 41.51 30.97 18.34
CA SER A 3 40.32 30.40 17.66
C SER A 3 40.52 29.60 16.37
N SER A 4 40.61 28.27 16.51
CA SER A 4 40.13 27.31 15.51
C SER A 4 39.15 26.33 16.18
N GLY A 5 38.04 26.87 16.70
CA GLY A 5 36.92 26.11 17.25
C GLY A 5 35.71 26.27 16.33
N THR A 6 35.73 25.61 15.17
CA THR A 6 34.58 25.61 14.26
C THR A 6 33.74 24.38 14.57
N SER A 7 32.55 24.65 15.08
CA SER A 7 31.52 23.74 15.59
C SER A 7 31.25 22.51 14.74
N THR A 8 31.79 21.36 15.14
CA THR A 8 31.01 20.12 15.06
C THR A 8 29.90 20.27 16.08
N LEU A 9 28.67 20.57 15.63
CA LEU A 9 27.48 20.35 16.44
C LEU A 9 27.64 19.01 17.14
N ASP A 10 27.58 19.00 18.47
CA ASP A 10 27.84 17.80 19.26
C ASP A 10 26.79 16.75 18.88
N LEU A 11 27.21 15.81 18.04
CA LEU A 11 26.37 14.78 17.46
C LEU A 11 25.73 13.92 18.56
N GLN A 12 26.37 13.82 19.72
CA GLN A 12 25.80 13.14 20.88
C GLN A 12 24.63 13.93 21.48
N SER A 13 24.75 15.25 21.61
CA SER A 13 23.65 16.12 22.08
C SER A 13 22.42 16.06 21.15
N ILE A 14 22.64 16.04 19.83
CA ILE A 14 21.55 15.93 18.85
C ILE A 14 20.84 14.58 18.96
N ARG A 15 21.59 13.48 19.12
CA ARG A 15 20.99 12.15 19.30
C ARG A 15 20.14 12.06 20.56
N GLN A 16 20.63 12.59 21.69
CA GLN A 16 19.84 12.65 22.92
C GLN A 16 18.57 13.48 22.77
N GLN A 17 18.62 14.56 21.98
CA GLN A 17 17.43 15.34 21.67
C GLN A 17 16.43 14.55 20.82
N ILE A 18 16.90 13.76 19.84
CA ILE A 18 16.05 12.85 19.05
C ILE A 18 15.40 11.80 19.96
N ASP A 19 16.18 11.14 20.82
CA ASP A 19 15.64 10.12 21.74
C ASP A 19 14.52 10.68 22.62
N SER A 20 14.70 11.90 23.16
CA SER A 20 13.67 12.57 23.97
C SER A 20 12.42 12.96 23.17
N ILE A 21 12.58 13.32 21.88
CA ILE A 21 11.45 13.57 20.99
C ILE A 21 10.70 12.26 20.71
N ASP A 22 11.42 11.17 20.45
CA ASP A 22 10.83 9.85 20.17
C ASP A 22 10.03 9.33 21.37
N GLU A 23 10.51 9.54 22.60
CA GLU A 23 9.76 9.25 23.82
C GLU A 23 8.44 10.05 23.91
N GLN A 24 8.48 11.34 23.57
CA GLN A 24 7.28 12.19 23.55
C GLN A 24 6.31 11.78 22.44
N LEU A 25 6.83 11.41 21.27
CA LEU A 25 6.01 10.89 20.17
C LEU A 25 5.29 9.61 20.59
N LEU A 26 5.99 8.67 21.24
CA LEU A 26 5.37 7.43 21.75
C LEU A 26 4.26 7.73 22.76
N GLN A 27 4.48 8.67 23.68
CA GLN A 27 3.45 9.10 24.63
C GLN A 27 2.22 9.68 23.91
N LEU A 28 2.43 10.54 22.91
CA LEU A 28 1.34 11.14 22.11
C LEU A 28 0.60 10.08 21.27
N PHE A 29 1.30 9.10 20.72
CA PHE A 29 0.68 7.98 20.01
C PHE A 29 -0.20 7.14 20.93
N ASN A 30 0.27 6.81 22.13
CA ASN A 30 -0.53 6.08 23.12
C ASN A 30 -1.77 6.87 23.56
N GLN A 31 -1.64 8.17 23.83
CA GLN A 31 -2.78 9.03 24.14
C GLN A 31 -3.81 9.07 22.99
N ARG A 32 -3.33 9.11 21.74
CA ARG A 32 -4.19 9.07 20.55
C ARG A 32 -4.90 7.72 20.40
N ALA A 33 -4.22 6.62 20.73
CA ALA A 33 -4.80 5.28 20.74
C ALA A 33 -5.86 5.11 21.85
N GLU A 34 -5.62 5.62 23.04
CA GLU A 34 -6.62 5.66 24.13
C GLU A 34 -7.88 6.42 23.70
N CYS A 35 -7.72 7.55 22.99
CA CYS A 35 -8.86 8.28 22.42
C CYS A 35 -9.65 7.45 21.42
N ALA A 36 -8.98 6.66 20.57
CA ALA A 36 -9.63 5.75 19.62
C ALA A 36 -10.46 4.68 20.35
N ILE A 37 -9.86 4.01 21.34
CA ILE A 37 -10.53 3.00 22.18
C ILE A 37 -11.80 3.58 22.81
N ARG A 38 -11.72 4.78 23.41
CA ARG A 38 -12.88 5.44 24.03
C ARG A 38 -13.98 5.80 23.02
N VAL A 39 -13.60 6.20 21.80
CA VAL A 39 -14.57 6.44 20.70
C VAL A 39 -15.25 5.12 20.32
N ALA A 40 -14.51 4.03 20.21
CA ALA A 40 -15.07 2.72 19.90
C ALA A 40 -16.03 2.22 21.00
N GLU A 41 -15.67 2.37 22.27
CA GLU A 41 -16.56 2.07 23.41
C GLU A 41 -17.85 2.89 23.37
N SER A 42 -17.73 4.20 23.10
CA SER A 42 -18.90 5.08 23.02
C SER A 42 -19.83 4.70 21.86
N LYS A 43 -19.29 4.32 20.71
CA LYS A 43 -20.09 3.82 19.58
C LYS A 43 -20.77 2.49 19.92
N LYS A 44 -20.04 1.55 20.56
CA LYS A 44 -20.60 0.25 20.99
C LYS A 44 -21.77 0.43 21.96
N GLN A 45 -21.70 1.39 22.88
CA GLN A 45 -22.79 1.68 23.82
C GLN A 45 -23.98 2.39 23.16
N ALA A 46 -23.75 3.16 22.10
CA ALA A 46 -24.79 3.85 21.36
C ALA A 46 -25.52 2.97 20.34
N LEU A 47 -25.01 1.76 20.06
CA LEU A 47 -25.60 0.85 19.08
C LEU A 47 -26.96 0.33 19.55
N LYS A 48 -27.93 0.38 18.65
CA LYS A 48 -29.21 -0.33 18.81
C LYS A 48 -29.06 -1.77 18.32
N GLU A 49 -29.88 -2.67 18.84
CA GLU A 49 -29.96 -4.06 18.34
C GLU A 49 -30.20 -4.07 16.83
N GLY A 50 -29.25 -4.64 16.08
CA GLY A 50 -29.32 -4.78 14.63
C GLY A 50 -28.54 -3.74 13.81
N GLU A 51 -27.92 -2.73 14.43
CA GLU A 51 -27.02 -1.80 13.73
C GLU A 51 -25.58 -2.34 13.66
N SER A 52 -24.88 -2.09 12.55
CA SER A 52 -23.46 -2.42 12.37
C SER A 52 -22.58 -1.22 12.71
N LEU A 53 -21.46 -1.48 13.39
CA LEU A 53 -20.48 -0.45 13.75
C LEU A 53 -19.65 -0.01 12.54
N GLU A 54 -19.84 1.21 12.08
CA GLU A 54 -18.90 1.86 11.16
C GLU A 54 -17.73 2.48 11.93
N PHE A 55 -16.63 1.74 12.03
CA PHE A 55 -15.39 2.25 12.64
C PHE A 55 -14.60 3.12 11.66
N PHE A 56 -14.50 2.72 10.38
CA PHE A 56 -13.78 3.46 9.35
C PHE A 56 -14.67 4.43 8.57
N ARG A 57 -14.21 5.68 8.41
CA ARG A 57 -14.90 6.73 7.63
C ARG A 57 -13.89 7.47 6.74
N PRO A 58 -13.80 7.16 5.43
CA PRO A 58 -12.84 7.77 4.52
C PRO A 58 -12.89 9.31 4.51
N GLU A 59 -14.09 9.90 4.53
CA GLU A 59 -14.27 11.36 4.57
C GLU A 59 -13.62 11.99 5.81
N ARG A 60 -13.74 11.33 6.96
CA ARG A 60 -13.15 11.81 8.22
C ARG A 60 -11.63 11.74 8.15
N GLU A 61 -11.09 10.66 7.58
CA GLU A 61 -9.66 10.50 7.36
C GLU A 61 -9.11 11.61 6.45
N ALA A 62 -9.76 11.85 5.31
CA ALA A 62 -9.39 12.91 4.39
C ALA A 62 -9.39 14.30 5.06
N GLN A 63 -10.39 14.59 5.89
CA GLN A 63 -10.45 15.84 6.67
C GLN A 63 -9.29 15.96 7.67
N VAL A 64 -8.93 14.88 8.36
CA VAL A 64 -7.80 14.88 9.32
C VAL A 64 -6.50 15.12 8.57
N ILE A 65 -6.26 14.40 7.47
CA ILE A 65 -5.05 14.55 6.67
C ILE A 65 -4.96 15.97 6.10
N GLN A 66 -6.05 16.52 5.56
CA GLN A 66 -6.04 17.87 5.02
C GLN A 66 -5.72 18.90 6.10
N ARG A 67 -6.35 18.79 7.27
CA ARG A 67 -6.06 19.66 8.41
C ARG A 67 -4.58 19.60 8.83
N ILE A 68 -3.96 18.42 8.79
CA ILE A 68 -2.54 18.27 9.13
C ILE A 68 -1.66 18.97 8.10
N LYS A 69 -1.97 18.85 6.81
CA LYS A 69 -1.26 19.57 5.74
C LYS A 69 -1.38 21.09 5.92
N ASP A 70 -2.58 21.59 6.21
CA ASP A 70 -2.82 23.02 6.42
C ASP A 70 -2.05 23.58 7.64
N LEU A 71 -1.80 22.74 8.65
CA LEU A 71 -1.04 23.09 9.86
C LEU A 71 0.46 22.86 9.73
N ASN A 72 0.92 22.21 8.65
CA ASN A 72 2.31 21.80 8.51
C ASN A 72 3.20 23.02 8.20
N GLN A 73 4.06 23.39 9.16
CA GLN A 73 5.03 24.48 9.03
C GLN A 73 6.48 23.98 9.01
N GLY A 74 6.67 22.66 9.09
CA GLY A 74 7.96 22.05 9.40
C GLY A 74 8.72 21.54 8.18
N PRO A 75 9.96 21.04 8.37
CA PRO A 75 10.83 20.59 7.28
C PRO A 75 10.30 19.35 6.54
N LEU A 76 9.33 18.64 7.10
CA LEU A 76 8.63 17.56 6.42
C LEU A 76 7.66 18.13 5.40
N ASN A 77 7.66 17.60 4.19
CA ASN A 77 6.66 17.97 3.19
C ASN A 77 5.27 17.39 3.56
N ASP A 78 4.22 17.97 2.98
CA ASP A 78 2.83 17.61 3.24
C ASP A 78 2.48 16.16 2.90
N LYS A 79 3.19 15.57 1.94
CA LYS A 79 2.98 14.19 1.53
C LYS A 79 3.44 13.23 2.63
N GLU A 80 4.62 13.44 3.19
CA GLU A 80 5.15 12.62 4.28
C GLU A 80 4.38 12.84 5.59
N ALA A 81 4.03 14.09 5.92
CA ALA A 81 3.19 14.38 7.08
C ALA A 81 1.84 13.66 7.01
N GLY A 82 1.19 13.69 5.83
CA GLY A 82 -0.05 12.96 5.60
C GLY A 82 0.12 11.44 5.70
N ARG A 83 1.23 10.89 5.21
CA ARG A 83 1.56 9.46 5.31
C ARG A 83 1.73 9.00 6.76
N LEU A 84 2.48 9.75 7.57
CA LEU A 84 2.69 9.42 8.99
C LEU A 84 1.38 9.41 9.77
N ILE A 85 0.54 10.43 9.58
CA ILE A 85 -0.76 10.49 10.26
C ILE A 85 -1.70 9.36 9.80
N ARG A 86 -1.68 8.99 8.51
CA ARG A 86 -2.41 7.83 8.01
C ARG A 86 -1.99 6.54 8.72
N GLU A 87 -0.70 6.32 8.90
CA GLU A 87 -0.19 5.12 9.59
C GLU A 87 -0.61 5.08 11.06
N VAL A 88 -0.53 6.22 11.76
CA VAL A 88 -1.01 6.33 13.15
C VAL A 88 -2.52 6.06 13.23
N MET A 89 -3.31 6.57 12.29
CA MET A 89 -4.76 6.29 12.24
C MET A 89 -5.05 4.82 11.96
N SER A 90 -4.32 4.19 11.02
CA SER A 90 -4.43 2.76 10.71
C SER A 90 -4.14 1.90 11.94
N ALA A 91 -3.03 2.18 12.64
CA ALA A 91 -2.67 1.46 13.87
C ALA A 91 -3.72 1.65 14.97
N CYS A 92 -4.25 2.87 15.15
CA CYS A 92 -5.31 3.12 16.14
C CYS A 92 -6.61 2.39 15.80
N LEU A 93 -6.97 2.32 14.52
CA LEU A 93 -8.18 1.65 14.06
C LEU A 93 -8.08 0.13 14.24
N ALA A 94 -6.90 -0.45 14.00
CA ALA A 94 -6.64 -1.86 14.22
C ALA A 94 -6.84 -2.31 15.68
N LEU A 95 -6.66 -1.40 16.65
CA LEU A 95 -6.98 -1.66 18.07
C LEU A 95 -8.49 -1.76 18.34
N GLU A 96 -9.33 -1.16 17.49
CA GLU A 96 -10.79 -1.22 17.60
C GLU A 96 -11.32 -2.50 16.95
N GLN A 97 -10.94 -2.73 15.69
CA GLN A 97 -11.19 -3.91 14.88
C GLN A 97 -10.25 -3.88 13.67
N PRO A 98 -9.46 -4.94 13.40
CA PRO A 98 -8.64 -4.98 12.19
C PRO A 98 -9.55 -4.97 10.96
N LEU A 99 -9.37 -3.99 10.09
CA LEU A 99 -10.11 -3.90 8.83
C LEU A 99 -9.69 -5.04 7.91
N LYS A 100 -10.67 -5.68 7.29
CA LYS A 100 -10.46 -6.68 6.24
C LYS A 100 -10.63 -6.05 4.87
N ILE A 101 -9.55 -5.99 4.11
CA ILE A 101 -9.52 -5.41 2.77
C ILE A 101 -9.37 -6.52 1.74
N ALA A 102 -10.44 -6.82 1.01
CA ALA A 102 -10.39 -7.72 -0.13
C ALA A 102 -9.80 -6.99 -1.34
N TYR A 103 -8.94 -7.66 -2.11
CA TYR A 103 -8.34 -7.07 -3.30
C TYR A 103 -8.10 -8.09 -4.41
N LEU A 104 -7.95 -7.60 -5.64
CA LEU A 104 -7.55 -8.44 -6.78
C LEU A 104 -6.09 -8.88 -6.64
N GLY A 105 -5.90 -10.13 -6.26
CA GLY A 105 -4.60 -10.73 -5.98
C GLY A 105 -3.87 -11.27 -7.21
N PRO A 106 -2.84 -12.11 -7.01
CA PRO A 106 -2.36 -12.62 -5.71
C PRO A 106 -1.56 -11.57 -4.90
N GLU A 107 -1.00 -11.98 -3.76
CA GLU A 107 -0.03 -11.19 -2.99
C GLU A 107 1.17 -10.78 -3.87
N GLY A 108 1.78 -9.63 -3.59
CA GLY A 108 2.85 -9.00 -4.37
C GLY A 108 2.37 -8.15 -5.56
N THR A 109 1.05 -8.08 -5.82
CA THR A 109 0.49 -7.28 -6.92
C THR A 109 0.39 -5.79 -6.59
N PHE A 110 0.29 -4.95 -7.63
CA PHE A 110 0.07 -3.51 -7.45
C PHE A 110 -1.24 -3.18 -6.73
N THR A 111 -2.23 -4.07 -6.79
CA THR A 111 -3.50 -3.93 -6.07
C THR A 111 -3.30 -4.12 -4.55
N GLN A 112 -2.42 -5.03 -4.13
CA GLN A 112 -2.01 -5.12 -2.73
C GLN A 112 -1.28 -3.84 -2.31
N ALA A 113 -0.38 -3.33 -3.15
CA ALA A 113 0.33 -2.08 -2.88
C ALA A 113 -0.62 -0.90 -2.70
N ALA A 114 -1.68 -0.85 -3.51
CA ALA A 114 -2.73 0.13 -3.41
C ALA A 114 -3.50 0.02 -2.09
N ALA A 115 -3.82 -1.20 -1.65
CA ALA A 115 -4.50 -1.46 -0.38
C ALA A 115 -3.68 -0.97 0.81
N LEU A 116 -2.41 -1.37 0.90
CA LEU A 116 -1.52 -0.95 1.98
C LEU A 116 -1.25 0.57 1.94
N LYS A 117 -1.14 1.16 0.75
CA LYS A 117 -0.98 2.62 0.60
C LYS A 117 -2.21 3.39 1.07
N HIS A 118 -3.41 2.90 0.79
CA HIS A 118 -4.65 3.60 1.14
C HIS A 118 -5.03 3.40 2.61
N PHE A 119 -4.98 2.16 3.11
CA PHE A 119 -5.48 1.81 4.44
C PHE A 119 -4.38 1.72 5.53
N GLY A 120 -3.10 1.82 5.15
CA GLY A 120 -1.95 1.61 6.06
C GLY A 120 -1.60 0.13 6.22
N ASN A 121 -0.54 -0.18 6.98
CA ASN A 121 -0.03 -1.55 7.09
C ASN A 121 -0.68 -2.40 8.19
N SER A 122 -1.56 -1.82 9.00
CA SER A 122 -2.20 -2.52 10.13
C SER A 122 -3.52 -3.20 9.75
N VAL A 123 -3.81 -3.38 8.46
CA VAL A 123 -5.05 -4.01 7.95
C VAL A 123 -4.82 -5.46 7.53
N ASP A 124 -5.85 -6.28 7.69
CA ASP A 124 -5.87 -7.65 7.18
C ASP A 124 -6.22 -7.62 5.69
N THR A 125 -5.32 -8.07 4.83
CA THR A 125 -5.56 -8.11 3.38
C THR A 125 -5.99 -9.49 2.92
N ILE A 126 -7.03 -9.58 2.08
CA ILE A 126 -7.56 -10.84 1.53
C ILE A 126 -7.36 -10.82 0.01
N ALA A 127 -6.41 -11.63 -0.47
CA ALA A 127 -6.17 -11.79 -1.90
C ALA A 127 -7.24 -12.65 -2.55
N LEU A 128 -7.88 -12.16 -3.62
CA LEU A 128 -8.89 -12.90 -4.37
C LEU A 128 -8.50 -13.01 -5.85
N SER A 129 -8.93 -14.10 -6.49
CA SER A 129 -8.53 -14.47 -7.85
C SER A 129 -9.16 -13.60 -8.94
N CYS A 130 -10.33 -13.02 -8.71
CA CYS A 130 -11.00 -12.20 -9.72
C CYS A 130 -11.81 -11.05 -9.11
N ILE A 131 -12.13 -10.05 -9.94
CA ILE A 131 -12.87 -8.86 -9.52
C ILE A 131 -14.25 -9.21 -8.93
N PRO A 132 -15.08 -10.10 -9.53
CA PRO A 132 -16.37 -10.49 -8.97
C PRO A 132 -16.30 -11.07 -7.56
N ASP A 133 -15.23 -11.81 -7.26
CA ASP A 133 -15.00 -12.36 -5.91
C ASP A 133 -14.81 -11.24 -4.89
N VAL A 134 -14.11 -10.15 -5.26
CA VAL A 134 -13.93 -8.97 -4.39
C VAL A 134 -15.27 -8.35 -4.04
N PHE A 135 -16.12 -8.12 -5.04
CA PHE A 135 -17.47 -7.58 -4.82
C PHE A 135 -18.31 -8.51 -3.94
N SER A 136 -18.30 -9.81 -4.23
CA SER A 136 -19.06 -10.81 -3.49
C SER A 136 -18.61 -10.91 -2.03
N SER A 137 -17.29 -10.82 -1.78
CA SER A 137 -16.70 -10.85 -0.44
C SER A 137 -17.18 -9.67 0.42
N VAL A 138 -17.24 -8.47 -0.17
CA VAL A 138 -17.75 -7.27 0.53
C VAL A 138 -19.25 -7.35 0.74
N GLN A 139 -20.03 -7.75 -0.27
CA GLN A 139 -21.49 -7.88 -0.14
C GLN A 139 -21.90 -8.92 0.92
N ALA A 140 -21.13 -10.00 1.05
CA ALA A 140 -21.34 -11.03 2.05
C ALA A 140 -20.82 -10.67 3.45
N GLY A 141 -20.13 -9.53 3.61
CA GLY A 141 -19.55 -9.09 4.88
C GLY A 141 -18.29 -9.88 5.30
N HIS A 142 -17.65 -10.61 4.38
CA HIS A 142 -16.36 -11.27 4.65
C HIS A 142 -15.20 -10.28 4.68
N ALA A 143 -15.32 -9.18 3.95
CA ALA A 143 -14.41 -8.04 3.96
C ALA A 143 -15.18 -6.74 4.19
N ASP A 144 -14.57 -5.80 4.90
CA ASP A 144 -15.15 -4.48 5.17
C ASP A 144 -15.07 -3.59 3.93
N PHE A 145 -13.99 -3.73 3.15
CA PHE A 145 -13.78 -2.97 1.91
C PHE A 145 -13.20 -3.85 0.80
N GLY A 146 -13.48 -3.46 -0.43
CA GLY A 146 -12.95 -4.07 -1.65
C GLY A 146 -12.11 -3.07 -2.43
N LEU A 147 -10.92 -3.47 -2.86
CA LEU A 147 -10.06 -2.68 -3.72
C LEU A 147 -9.91 -3.36 -5.08
N VAL A 148 -10.37 -2.65 -6.11
CA VAL A 148 -10.42 -3.13 -7.49
C VAL A 148 -9.82 -2.07 -8.41
N PRO A 149 -9.08 -2.47 -9.46
CA PRO A 149 -8.55 -1.52 -10.43
C PRO A 149 -9.67 -1.06 -11.36
N VAL A 150 -9.75 0.24 -11.64
CA VAL A 150 -10.80 0.83 -12.51
C VAL A 150 -10.24 1.38 -13.82
N GLU A 151 -9.00 1.85 -13.82
CA GLU A 151 -8.35 2.44 -14.99
C GLU A 151 -6.83 2.21 -14.92
N ASN A 152 -6.23 1.94 -16.07
CA ASN A 152 -4.79 1.91 -16.28
C ASN A 152 -4.39 2.90 -17.37
N SER A 153 -3.30 3.65 -17.17
CA SER A 153 -2.82 4.66 -18.13
C SER A 153 -2.42 4.10 -19.50
N THR A 154 -2.25 2.78 -19.64
CA THR A 154 -1.87 2.12 -20.90
C THR A 154 -3.05 1.56 -21.67
N GLU A 155 -4.02 0.94 -20.97
CA GLU A 155 -5.16 0.23 -21.60
C GLU A 155 -6.50 0.94 -21.41
N GLY A 156 -6.50 2.03 -20.65
CA GLY A 156 -7.70 2.78 -20.30
C GLY A 156 -8.52 2.05 -19.24
N VAL A 157 -9.83 2.17 -19.38
CA VAL A 157 -10.82 1.75 -18.38
C VAL A 157 -10.95 0.23 -18.35
N ILE A 158 -11.02 -0.33 -17.15
CA ILE A 158 -11.27 -1.76 -16.91
C ILE A 158 -12.78 -1.97 -16.85
N SER A 159 -13.37 -2.31 -18.00
CA SER A 159 -14.83 -2.44 -18.18
C SER A 159 -15.45 -3.39 -17.16
N HIS A 160 -14.77 -4.50 -16.84
CA HIS A 160 -15.29 -5.50 -15.93
C HIS A 160 -15.57 -4.95 -14.52
N THR A 161 -14.72 -4.04 -14.03
CA THR A 161 -14.95 -3.36 -12.74
C THR A 161 -16.19 -2.45 -12.81
N LEU A 162 -16.39 -1.76 -13.92
CA LEU A 162 -17.59 -0.92 -14.12
C LEU A 162 -18.87 -1.74 -14.21
N ASP A 163 -18.82 -2.88 -14.90
CA ASP A 163 -19.95 -3.80 -15.00
C ASP A 163 -20.38 -4.32 -13.61
N MET A 164 -19.41 -4.63 -12.75
CA MET A 164 -19.69 -5.05 -11.37
C MET A 164 -20.35 -3.96 -10.51
N PHE A 165 -20.01 -2.68 -10.72
CA PHE A 165 -20.69 -1.57 -10.04
C PHE A 165 -22.14 -1.38 -10.51
N ILE A 166 -22.47 -1.75 -11.74
CA ILE A 166 -23.86 -1.71 -12.23
C ILE A 166 -24.68 -2.84 -11.59
N GLN A 167 -24.06 -3.99 -11.33
CA GLN A 167 -24.71 -5.20 -10.82
C GLN A 167 -24.73 -5.31 -9.30
N SER A 168 -24.11 -4.37 -8.57
CA SER A 168 -24.02 -4.40 -7.12
C SER A 168 -24.52 -3.11 -6.48
N ASP A 169 -24.99 -3.20 -5.24
CA ASP A 169 -25.38 -2.04 -4.44
C ASP A 169 -24.20 -1.34 -3.76
N LEU A 170 -22.98 -1.86 -3.94
CA LEU A 170 -21.76 -1.31 -3.34
C LEU A 170 -21.51 0.12 -3.82
N LYS A 171 -20.90 0.93 -2.95
CA LYS A 171 -20.58 2.33 -3.22
C LYS A 171 -19.07 2.53 -3.21
N VAL A 172 -18.59 3.41 -4.10
CA VAL A 172 -17.21 3.87 -4.09
C VAL A 172 -17.04 4.85 -2.94
N CYS A 173 -16.17 4.51 -1.99
CA CYS A 173 -15.91 5.31 -0.79
C CYS A 173 -14.54 6.02 -0.80
N GLY A 174 -13.74 5.80 -1.85
CA GLY A 174 -12.42 6.40 -2.00
C GLY A 174 -11.74 5.94 -3.29
N GLU A 175 -10.64 6.63 -3.62
CA GLU A 175 -9.78 6.29 -4.76
C GLU A 175 -8.31 6.33 -4.33
N VAL A 176 -7.46 5.58 -5.03
CA VAL A 176 -6.01 5.59 -4.83
C VAL A 176 -5.30 5.45 -6.17
N GLU A 177 -4.44 6.41 -6.45
CA GLU A 177 -3.55 6.34 -7.61
C GLU A 177 -2.22 5.69 -7.21
N VAL A 178 -1.80 4.65 -7.93
CA VAL A 178 -0.51 4.00 -7.74
C VAL A 178 0.35 4.20 -8.98
N ARG A 179 1.52 4.83 -8.79
CA ARG A 179 2.51 4.94 -9.86
C ARG A 179 3.18 3.60 -10.04
N ILE A 180 2.98 3.00 -11.21
CA ILE A 180 3.55 1.71 -11.57
C ILE A 180 5.03 1.88 -11.90
N HIS A 181 5.86 1.17 -11.13
CA HIS A 181 7.29 1.02 -11.37
C HIS A 181 7.60 -0.46 -11.47
N HIS A 182 8.05 -0.87 -12.65
CA HIS A 182 8.51 -2.23 -12.89
C HIS A 182 9.97 -2.37 -12.49
N GLN A 183 10.29 -3.50 -11.85
CA GLN A 183 11.63 -3.92 -11.47
C GLN A 183 11.97 -5.20 -12.24
N LEU A 184 13.23 -5.33 -12.65
CA LEU A 184 13.78 -6.62 -13.09
C LEU A 184 14.47 -7.27 -11.90
N ALA A 185 13.90 -8.37 -11.39
CA ALA A 185 14.40 -9.11 -10.24
C ALA A 185 15.04 -10.44 -10.68
N ASN A 186 16.22 -10.76 -10.15
CA ASN A 186 16.92 -12.04 -10.33
C ASN A 186 17.65 -12.36 -9.01
N LEU A 187 17.60 -13.63 -8.58
CA LEU A 187 18.34 -14.15 -7.43
C LEU A 187 19.86 -14.03 -7.56
N SER A 188 20.44 -14.27 -8.74
CA SER A 188 21.90 -14.20 -8.93
C SER A 188 22.45 -12.78 -8.83
N GLN A 189 21.57 -11.77 -8.93
CA GLN A 189 21.90 -10.33 -9.02
C GLN A 189 22.86 -9.97 -10.17
N ASN A 190 23.17 -10.92 -11.06
CA ASN A 190 24.02 -10.71 -12.21
C ASN A 190 23.17 -10.82 -13.50
N PRO A 191 23.05 -9.73 -14.28
CA PRO A 191 22.32 -9.73 -15.54
C PRO A 191 22.77 -10.80 -16.54
N GLU A 192 24.04 -11.19 -16.53
CA GLU A 192 24.60 -12.15 -17.50
C GLU A 192 24.08 -13.58 -17.31
N ASP A 193 23.59 -13.92 -16.13
CA ASP A 193 23.09 -15.27 -15.83
C ASP A 193 21.66 -15.49 -16.34
N ILE A 194 20.95 -14.40 -16.69
CA ILE A 194 19.55 -14.44 -17.09
C ILE A 194 19.42 -15.10 -18.46
N LYS A 195 18.69 -16.22 -18.51
CA LYS A 195 18.35 -16.94 -19.75
C LYS A 195 16.88 -16.86 -20.13
N LYS A 196 16.00 -16.58 -19.16
CA LYS A 196 14.57 -16.41 -19.37
C LYS A 196 14.01 -15.36 -18.41
N ILE A 197 13.00 -14.62 -18.89
CA ILE A 197 12.32 -13.57 -18.12
C ILE A 197 10.84 -13.93 -18.06
N TYR A 198 10.27 -13.92 -16.85
CA TYR A 198 8.84 -14.07 -16.62
C TYR A 198 8.19 -12.70 -16.37
N SER A 199 6.97 -12.50 -16.85
CA SER A 199 6.14 -11.34 -16.49
C SER A 199 4.71 -11.51 -16.97
N HIS A 200 3.79 -10.68 -16.50
CA HIS A 200 2.49 -10.56 -17.17
C HIS A 200 2.66 -9.96 -18.58
N GLN A 201 1.79 -10.38 -19.52
CA GLN A 201 1.86 -9.93 -20.91
C GLN A 201 1.81 -8.39 -21.06
N GLN A 202 1.05 -7.72 -20.20
CA GLN A 202 0.97 -6.26 -20.20
C GLN A 202 2.27 -5.60 -19.75
N SER A 203 2.94 -6.17 -18.74
CA SER A 203 4.21 -5.65 -18.24
C SER A 203 5.32 -5.86 -19.27
N PHE A 204 5.31 -6.96 -20.02
CA PHE A 204 6.17 -7.11 -21.19
C PHE A 204 5.92 -6.05 -22.27
N ALA A 205 4.66 -5.74 -22.57
CA ALA A 205 4.34 -4.70 -23.54
C ALA A 205 4.85 -3.32 -23.10
N GLN A 206 4.70 -2.98 -21.81
CA GLN A 206 5.14 -1.71 -21.23
C GLN A 206 6.68 -1.62 -21.13
N CYS A 207 7.37 -2.73 -20.89
CA CYS A 207 8.83 -2.78 -20.78
C CYS A 207 9.56 -3.14 -22.08
N ARG A 208 8.83 -3.28 -23.20
CA ARG A 208 9.37 -3.80 -24.48
C ARG A 208 10.64 -3.07 -24.94
N ASN A 209 10.60 -1.74 -25.01
CA ASN A 209 11.73 -0.96 -25.52
C ASN A 209 13.00 -1.18 -24.70
N TRP A 210 12.86 -1.29 -23.38
CA TRP A 210 13.99 -1.53 -22.48
C TRP A 210 14.52 -2.96 -22.61
N LEU A 211 13.61 -3.95 -22.72
CA LEU A 211 13.97 -5.35 -22.94
C LEU A 211 14.66 -5.57 -24.29
N ASP A 212 14.20 -4.93 -25.35
CA ASP A 212 14.80 -5.04 -26.68
C ASP A 212 16.23 -4.45 -26.71
N GLN A 213 16.52 -3.45 -25.86
CA GLN A 213 17.85 -2.83 -25.76
C GLN A 213 18.82 -3.63 -24.87
N ASN A 214 18.35 -4.19 -23.75
CA ASN A 214 19.21 -4.81 -22.74
C ASN A 214 19.24 -6.34 -22.83
N PHE A 215 18.13 -6.97 -23.24
CA PHE A 215 17.95 -8.43 -23.30
C PHE A 215 17.27 -8.87 -24.62
N PRO A 216 17.85 -8.54 -25.80
CA PRO A 216 17.23 -8.80 -27.08
C PRO A 216 17.04 -10.30 -27.40
N SER A 217 17.96 -11.13 -26.90
CA SER A 217 18.03 -12.56 -27.23
C SER A 217 17.47 -13.48 -26.14
N ILE A 218 16.97 -12.91 -25.05
CA ILE A 218 16.48 -13.67 -23.89
C ILE A 218 15.01 -14.03 -24.08
N GLU A 219 14.67 -15.27 -23.72
CA GLU A 219 13.31 -15.78 -23.84
C GLU A 219 12.36 -15.04 -22.88
N ARG A 220 11.18 -14.64 -23.37
CA ARG A 220 10.15 -13.92 -22.60
C ARG A 220 8.95 -14.83 -22.42
N LEU A 221 8.66 -15.19 -21.18
CA LEU A 221 7.65 -16.18 -20.81
C LEU A 221 6.48 -15.48 -20.10
N PRO A 222 5.34 -15.23 -20.81
CA PRO A 222 4.17 -14.61 -20.22
C PRO A 222 3.51 -15.53 -19.20
N VAL A 223 3.15 -14.98 -18.04
CA VAL A 223 2.47 -15.69 -16.94
C VAL A 223 1.24 -14.92 -16.47
N SER A 224 0.46 -15.51 -15.55
CA SER A 224 -0.83 -15.00 -15.10
C SER A 224 -0.76 -13.68 -14.31
N SER A 225 0.35 -13.40 -13.61
CA SER A 225 0.55 -12.15 -12.89
C SER A 225 2.04 -11.84 -12.67
N ASN A 226 2.35 -10.58 -12.36
CA ASN A 226 3.72 -10.18 -12.02
C ASN A 226 4.22 -10.79 -10.70
N ALA A 227 3.32 -11.07 -9.77
CA ALA A 227 3.66 -11.79 -8.54
C ALA A 227 4.00 -13.26 -8.82
N GLU A 228 3.23 -13.92 -9.70
CA GLU A 228 3.56 -15.27 -10.15
C GLU A 228 4.89 -15.31 -10.92
N ALA A 229 5.20 -14.26 -11.69
CA ALA A 229 6.50 -14.11 -12.33
C ALA A 229 7.65 -14.09 -11.31
N ALA A 230 7.51 -13.30 -10.24
CA ALA A 230 8.50 -13.24 -9.16
C ALA A 230 8.66 -14.59 -8.46
N ARG A 231 7.54 -15.26 -8.14
CA ARG A 231 7.55 -16.61 -7.54
C ARG A 231 8.31 -17.63 -8.40
N LEU A 232 8.06 -17.65 -9.71
CA LEU A 232 8.75 -18.55 -10.64
C LEU A 232 10.23 -18.20 -10.82
N ALA A 233 10.58 -16.92 -10.85
CA ALA A 233 11.98 -16.49 -10.93
C ALA A 233 12.76 -16.81 -9.66
N ALA A 234 12.10 -16.93 -8.50
CA ALA A 234 12.72 -17.34 -7.25
C ALA A 234 13.05 -18.86 -7.21
N GLU A 235 12.57 -19.66 -8.16
CA GLU A 235 12.86 -21.10 -8.24
C GLU A 235 14.13 -21.41 -9.05
N ASP A 236 14.67 -20.46 -9.81
CA ASP A 236 15.74 -20.67 -10.78
C ASP A 236 16.65 -19.43 -10.89
N ASP A 237 17.93 -19.59 -10.59
CA ASP A 237 18.95 -18.54 -10.57
C ASP A 237 19.30 -17.97 -11.97
N GLN A 238 18.91 -18.68 -13.04
CA GLN A 238 19.03 -18.23 -14.43
C GLN A 238 17.74 -17.55 -14.93
N SER A 239 16.78 -17.32 -14.04
CA SER A 239 15.53 -16.64 -14.36
C SER A 239 15.50 -15.23 -13.80
N ALA A 240 14.76 -14.37 -14.49
CA ALA A 240 14.38 -13.08 -13.95
C ALA A 240 12.87 -12.87 -14.04
N ALA A 241 12.35 -11.92 -13.27
CA ALA A 241 10.97 -11.49 -13.32
C ALA A 241 10.88 -9.98 -13.52
N ILE A 242 9.92 -9.54 -14.34
CA ILE A 242 9.47 -8.15 -14.31
C ILE A 242 8.25 -8.06 -13.40
N CYS A 243 8.41 -7.37 -12.27
CA CYS A 243 7.39 -7.28 -11.23
C CYS A 243 7.44 -5.95 -10.46
N GLY A 244 6.49 -5.76 -9.53
CA GLY A 244 6.51 -4.63 -8.60
C GLY A 244 7.44 -4.92 -7.41
N VAL A 245 7.87 -3.87 -6.70
CA VAL A 245 8.78 -4.00 -5.54
C VAL A 245 8.25 -4.97 -4.48
N GLN A 246 6.95 -4.96 -4.20
CA GLN A 246 6.32 -5.83 -3.20
C GLN A 246 6.36 -7.32 -3.55
N ALA A 247 6.54 -7.69 -4.82
CA ALA A 247 6.69 -9.09 -5.20
C ALA A 247 8.13 -9.59 -4.98
N VAL A 248 9.08 -8.67 -4.74
CA VAL A 248 10.50 -8.98 -4.51
C VAL A 248 10.82 -9.10 -3.02
N GLU A 249 10.09 -8.35 -2.18
CA GLU A 249 10.20 -8.39 -0.71
C GLU A 249 9.57 -9.66 -0.12
#